data_AF-A0A2V9LBJ9-F1
#
_entry.id   AF-A0A2V9LBJ9-F1
#
_cell.length_a   1.000
_cell.length_b   1.000
_cell.length_c   1.000
_cell.angle_alpha   90.00
_cell.angle_beta   90.00
_cell.angle_gamma   90.00
#
_symmetry.space_group_name_H-M   'P 1'
#
loop_
_entity.id
_entity.type
_entity.pdbx_description
1 polymer ?
#
loop_
_entity_poly.entity_id
_entity_poly.type
_entity_poly.pdbx_seq_one_letter_code
_entity_poly.pdbx_strand_id
1 'polypeptide(L)'
;RIGIRVEAELVEMRELIHKLADSFEYEAMLFGFTPTDVAPENLADLWLSSGSNHFWFPNQAHPQSAWETEIDQLTSRLMRSLDPAARKKAFFEIQEIWAREMPAIPTIAPNVLVAWKTKVGNVRPAILAPHLYWNAEELTVRGR
;
A
#
# COMPACT_ATOMS: atom_id res chain seq x y z
N ARG A 1 -13.81 9.64 25.44
CA ARG A 1 -14.25 10.52 24.33
C ARG A 1 -13.46 11.83 24.46
N ILE A 2 -12.90 12.36 23.37
CA ILE A 2 -11.98 13.51 23.37
C ILE A 2 -12.56 14.80 22.75
N GLY A 3 -13.88 14.86 22.52
CA GLY A 3 -14.54 16.06 22.02
C GLY A 3 -14.48 16.30 20.51
N ILE A 4 -13.94 15.37 19.72
CA ILE A 4 -13.94 15.46 18.25
C ILE A 4 -15.34 15.14 17.72
N ARG A 5 -15.89 16.04 16.91
CA ARG A 5 -17.11 15.83 16.11
C ARG A 5 -16.71 15.40 14.72
N VAL A 6 -17.31 14.32 14.23
CA VAL A 6 -17.03 13.74 12.90
C VAL A 6 -18.34 13.68 12.13
N GLU A 7 -18.34 14.18 10.90
CA GLU A 7 -19.42 14.01 9.94
C GLU A 7 -18.88 13.15 8.80
N ALA A 8 -19.45 11.96 8.63
CA ALA A 8 -18.97 10.97 7.67
C ALA A 8 -19.85 10.96 6.42
N GLU A 9 -19.22 10.99 5.25
CA GLU A 9 -19.87 10.88 3.95
C GLU A 9 -19.37 9.62 3.23
N LEU A 10 -20.29 8.89 2.61
CA LEU A 10 -19.95 7.79 1.71
C LEU A 10 -19.93 8.32 0.28
N VAL A 11 -18.76 8.27 -0.35
CA VAL A 11 -18.56 8.69 -1.74
C VAL A 11 -18.24 7.48 -2.62
N GLU A 12 -18.51 7.61 -3.92
CA GLU A 12 -18.17 6.59 -4.91
C GLU A 12 -16.65 6.54 -5.14
N MET A 13 -16.11 5.40 -5.58
CA MET A 13 -14.66 5.19 -5.69
C MET A 13 -13.95 6.23 -6.56
N ARG A 14 -14.56 6.66 -7.68
CA ARG A 14 -13.96 7.69 -8.54
C ARG A 14 -13.86 9.04 -7.83
N GLU A 15 -14.88 9.41 -7.06
CA GLU A 15 -14.87 10.65 -6.29
C GLU A 15 -13.84 10.59 -5.15
N LEU A 16 -13.70 9.43 -4.51
CA LEU A 16 -12.66 9.20 -3.50
C LEU A 16 -11.25 9.41 -4.10
N ILE A 17 -10.98 8.83 -5.27
CA ILE A 17 -9.70 9.01 -5.98
C ILE A 17 -9.47 10.48 -6.33
N HIS A 18 -10.48 11.15 -6.90
CA HIS A 18 -10.39 12.56 -7.27
C HIS A 18 -10.08 13.45 -6.07
N LYS A 19 -10.75 13.22 -4.92
CA LYS A 19 -10.45 13.93 -3.68
C LYS A 19 -9.05 13.64 -3.15
N LEU A 20 -8.59 12.39 -3.23
CA LEU A 20 -7.28 11.98 -2.72
C LEU A 20 -6.11 12.54 -3.56
N ALA A 21 -6.25 12.58 -4.89
CA ALA A 21 -5.13 12.82 -5.81
C ALA A 21 -5.17 14.19 -6.51
N ASP A 22 -6.36 14.81 -6.65
CA ASP A 22 -6.56 16.00 -7.47
C ASP A 22 -7.09 17.20 -6.67
N SER A 23 -8.29 17.09 -6.07
CA SER A 23 -8.98 18.24 -5.48
C SER A 23 -8.57 18.54 -4.03
N PHE A 24 -8.16 17.51 -3.29
CA PHE A 24 -7.84 17.57 -1.86
C PHE A 24 -8.97 18.13 -0.99
N GLU A 25 -10.22 18.05 -1.47
CA GLU A 25 -11.40 18.53 -0.75
C GLU A 25 -11.90 17.51 0.28
N TYR A 26 -11.11 17.29 1.34
CA TYR A 26 -11.42 16.45 2.49
C TYR A 26 -10.55 16.83 3.71
N GLU A 27 -11.01 16.52 4.93
CA GLU A 27 -10.21 16.69 6.16
C GLU A 27 -9.52 15.37 6.58
N ALA A 28 -10.23 14.24 6.41
CA ALA A 28 -9.73 12.91 6.67
C ALA A 28 -10.41 11.90 5.74
N MET A 29 -9.69 10.84 5.36
CA MET A 29 -10.19 9.81 4.46
C MET A 29 -9.88 8.43 5.03
N LEU A 30 -10.90 7.55 5.05
CA LEU A 30 -10.68 6.13 5.21
C LEU A 30 -10.48 5.52 3.81
N PHE A 31 -9.25 5.14 3.48
CA PHE A 31 -8.91 4.53 2.21
C PHE A 31 -8.14 3.22 2.40
N GLY A 32 -8.17 2.38 1.37
CA GLY A 32 -7.40 1.13 1.33
C GLY A 32 -6.18 1.29 0.43
N PHE A 33 -5.02 0.88 0.92
CA PHE A 33 -3.82 0.71 0.10
C PHE A 33 -3.53 -0.79 -0.07
N THR A 34 -3.40 -1.24 -1.31
CA THR A 34 -2.99 -2.61 -1.62
C THR A 34 -1.60 -2.57 -2.25
N PRO A 35 -0.55 -3.04 -1.55
CA PRO A 35 0.79 -3.12 -2.13
C PRO A 35 0.78 -3.99 -3.38
N THR A 36 1.50 -3.56 -4.41
CA THR A 36 1.67 -4.30 -5.67
C THR A 36 2.74 -5.39 -5.57
N ASP A 37 3.58 -5.34 -4.55
CA ASP A 37 4.69 -6.26 -4.30
C ASP A 37 4.92 -6.41 -2.79
N VAL A 38 5.63 -7.48 -2.39
CA VAL A 38 6.12 -7.71 -1.02
C VAL A 38 7.55 -7.24 -0.84
N ALA A 39 8.29 -7.06 -1.93
CA ALA A 39 9.64 -6.53 -1.93
C ALA A 39 9.59 -4.99 -1.73
N PRO A 40 10.16 -4.45 -0.64
CA PRO A 40 10.02 -3.04 -0.31
C PRO A 40 10.66 -2.11 -1.35
N GLU A 41 11.70 -2.55 -2.06
CA GLU A 41 12.29 -1.80 -3.17
C GLU A 41 11.35 -1.61 -4.35
N ASN A 42 10.41 -2.54 -4.58
CA ASN A 42 9.40 -2.45 -5.64
C ASN A 42 8.23 -1.55 -5.24
N LEU A 43 8.21 -1.07 -3.99
CA LEU A 43 7.25 -0.11 -3.46
C LEU A 43 7.86 1.29 -3.31
N ALA A 44 9.01 1.58 -3.93
CA ALA A 44 9.68 2.88 -3.78
C ALA A 44 8.79 4.08 -4.13
N ASP A 45 7.87 3.92 -5.07
CA ASP A 45 6.93 4.96 -5.49
C ASP A 45 5.91 5.36 -4.41
N LEU A 46 5.74 4.53 -3.37
CA LEU A 46 4.99 4.89 -2.17
C LEU A 46 5.83 5.76 -1.21
N TRP A 47 7.12 5.42 -1.08
CA TRP A 47 7.99 5.96 -0.04
C TRP A 47 8.69 7.25 -0.44
N LEU A 48 9.06 7.38 -1.71
CA LEU A 48 9.67 8.60 -2.24
C LEU A 48 8.66 9.73 -2.18
N SER A 49 9.07 10.91 -1.70
CA SER A 49 8.26 12.12 -1.75
C SER A 49 7.80 12.45 -3.18
N SER A 50 8.67 12.24 -4.16
CA SER A 50 8.34 12.43 -5.58
C SER A 50 7.59 11.27 -6.23
N GLY A 51 7.16 10.27 -5.46
CA GLY A 51 6.50 9.07 -5.96
C GLY A 51 5.05 9.33 -6.37
N SER A 52 4.57 8.66 -7.42
CA SER A 52 3.21 8.83 -7.94
C SER A 52 2.13 8.26 -7.02
N ASN A 53 2.47 7.30 -6.15
CA ASN A 53 1.59 6.73 -5.14
C ASN A 53 1.82 7.30 -3.73
N HIS A 54 2.61 8.36 -3.61
CA HIS A 54 2.83 9.04 -2.34
C HIS A 54 1.58 9.79 -1.89
N PHE A 55 0.97 9.40 -0.78
CA PHE A 55 -0.40 9.82 -0.44
C PHE A 55 -0.53 10.86 0.69
N TRP A 56 0.49 11.06 1.53
CA TRP A 56 0.34 11.93 2.73
C TRP A 56 0.72 13.39 2.49
N PHE A 57 1.49 13.67 1.44
CA PHE A 57 1.64 15.00 0.83
C PHE A 57 1.75 14.81 -0.69
N PRO A 58 0.62 14.51 -1.37
CA PRO A 58 0.61 14.07 -2.76
C PRO A 58 1.13 15.16 -3.71
N ASN A 59 1.67 14.73 -4.86
CA ASN A 59 2.17 15.58 -5.94
C ASN A 59 3.31 16.54 -5.57
N GLN A 60 4.07 16.26 -4.51
CA GLN A 60 5.26 17.05 -4.16
C GLN A 60 6.45 16.69 -5.07
N ALA A 61 7.18 17.71 -5.55
CA ALA A 61 8.38 17.49 -6.38
C ALA A 61 9.62 17.08 -5.55
N HIS A 62 9.65 17.51 -4.29
CA HIS A 62 10.75 17.35 -3.35
C HIS A 62 10.18 17.20 -1.93
N PRO A 63 10.87 16.52 -1.00
CA PRO A 63 10.42 16.33 0.38
C PRO A 63 10.12 17.67 1.05
N GLN A 64 8.97 17.79 1.72
CA GLN A 64 8.55 19.00 2.44
C GLN A 64 9.06 19.05 3.88
N SER A 65 9.63 17.94 4.38
CA SER A 65 10.11 17.82 5.75
C SER A 65 11.47 17.11 5.85
N ALA A 66 12.11 17.25 7.02
CA ALA A 66 13.38 16.58 7.30
C ALA A 66 13.23 15.05 7.36
N TRP A 67 12.12 14.55 7.88
CA TRP A 67 11.87 13.11 7.99
C TRP A 67 11.57 12.49 6.61
N GLU A 68 10.88 13.22 5.72
CA GLU A 68 10.71 12.78 4.33
C GLU A 68 12.05 12.75 3.59
N THR A 69 12.91 13.74 3.80
CA THR A 69 14.28 13.73 3.26
C THR A 69 15.04 12.47 3.71
N GLU A 70 14.87 12.05 4.96
CA GLU A 70 15.49 10.84 5.49
C GLU A 70 14.91 9.57 4.84
N ILE A 71 13.58 9.48 4.68
CA ILE A 71 12.92 8.38 3.96
C ILE A 71 13.38 8.30 2.50
N ASP A 72 13.50 9.43 1.80
CA ASP A 72 13.99 9.48 0.42
C ASP A 72 15.41 8.90 0.31
N GLN A 73 16.30 9.29 1.23
CA GLN A 73 17.66 8.77 1.28
C GLN A 73 17.71 7.26 1.60
N LEU A 74 16.89 6.80 2.54
CA LEU A 74 16.76 5.40 2.90
C LEU A 74 16.21 4.57 1.73
N THR A 75 15.19 5.07 1.04
CA THR A 75 14.58 4.43 -0.12
C THR A 75 15.59 4.34 -1.26
N SER A 76 16.38 5.39 -1.50
CA SER A 76 17.47 5.36 -2.47
C SER A 76 18.54 4.30 -2.13
N ARG A 77 18.89 4.15 -0.85
CA ARG A 77 19.82 3.09 -0.39
C ARG A 77 19.21 1.70 -0.58
N LEU A 78 17.94 1.52 -0.21
CA LEU A 78 17.18 0.30 -0.36
C LEU A 78 17.20 -0.20 -1.81
N MET A 79 16.89 0.69 -2.76
CA MET A 79 16.85 0.35 -4.21
C MET A 79 18.22 0.02 -4.80
N ARG A 80 19.31 0.59 -4.28
CA ARG A 80 20.68 0.43 -4.81
C ARG A 80 21.46 -0.71 -4.16
N SER A 81 20.98 -1.25 -3.04
CA SER A 81 21.70 -2.27 -2.29
C SER A 81 21.45 -3.68 -2.84
N LEU A 82 22.53 -4.43 -3.06
CA LEU A 82 22.46 -5.86 -3.37
C LEU A 82 22.47 -6.75 -2.11
N ASP A 83 22.84 -6.20 -0.95
CA ASP A 83 22.84 -6.93 0.32
C ASP A 83 21.42 -6.96 0.92
N PRO A 84 20.81 -8.15 1.10
CA PRO A 84 19.51 -8.28 1.74
C PRO A 84 19.45 -7.74 3.17
N ALA A 85 20.54 -7.85 3.95
CA ALA A 85 20.57 -7.35 5.32
C ALA A 85 20.51 -5.82 5.36
N ALA A 86 21.30 -5.16 4.51
CA ALA A 86 21.23 -3.71 4.33
C ALA A 86 19.86 -3.23 3.85
N ARG A 87 19.22 -3.93 2.89
CA ARG A 87 17.85 -3.61 2.43
C ARG A 87 16.84 -3.68 3.58
N LYS A 88 16.87 -4.78 4.36
CA LYS A 88 15.99 -4.96 5.52
C LYS A 88 16.18 -3.85 6.55
N LYS A 89 17.43 -3.50 6.87
CA LYS A 89 17.75 -2.43 7.82
C LYS A 89 17.19 -1.08 7.35
N ALA A 90 17.44 -0.71 6.09
CA ALA A 90 16.93 0.54 5.53
C ALA A 90 15.40 0.62 5.58
N PHE A 91 14.71 -0.48 5.25
CA PHE A 91 13.26 -0.52 5.31
C PHE A 91 12.71 -0.44 6.73
N PHE A 92 13.37 -1.06 7.72
CA PHE A 92 12.97 -0.95 9.13
C PHE A 92 13.09 0.49 9.63
N GLU A 93 14.17 1.20 9.27
CA GLU A 93 14.34 2.61 9.60
C GLU A 93 13.24 3.48 8.95
N ILE A 94 12.86 3.21 7.69
CA ILE A 94 11.71 3.87 7.04
C ILE A 94 10.43 3.65 7.86
N GLN A 95 10.16 2.41 8.27
CA GLN A 95 8.97 2.08 9.05
C GLN A 95 8.97 2.74 10.44
N GLU A 96 10.12 2.85 11.11
CA GLU A 96 10.26 3.54 12.39
C GLU A 96 9.96 5.04 12.26
N ILE A 97 10.46 5.70 11.20
CA ILE A 97 10.15 7.10 10.92
C ILE A 97 8.65 7.25 10.66
N TRP A 98 8.08 6.44 9.78
CA TRP A 98 6.67 6.51 9.44
C TRP A 98 5.76 6.27 10.65
N ALA A 99 6.12 5.35 11.54
CA ALA A 99 5.40 5.10 12.79
C ALA A 99 5.50 6.27 13.79
N ARG A 100 6.62 7.00 13.80
CA ARG A 100 6.83 8.16 14.67
C ARG A 100 6.08 9.40 14.17
N GLU A 101 6.15 9.67 12.87
CA GLU A 101 5.53 10.86 12.26
C GLU A 101 4.03 10.64 11.97
N MET A 102 3.60 9.38 11.86
CA MET A 102 2.20 8.95 11.71
C MET A 102 1.43 9.73 10.63
N PRO A 103 1.92 9.77 9.37
CA PRO A 103 1.24 10.49 8.30
C PRO A 103 -0.10 9.85 7.90
N ALA A 104 -0.32 8.58 8.25
CA ALA A 104 -1.64 7.95 8.30
C ALA A 104 -1.75 7.00 9.49
N ILE A 105 -2.98 6.62 9.81
CA ILE A 105 -3.30 5.72 10.91
C ILE A 105 -3.63 4.34 10.33
N PRO A 106 -2.77 3.31 10.52
CA PRO A 106 -3.12 1.94 10.13
C PRO A 106 -4.31 1.45 10.95
N THR A 107 -5.35 0.98 10.27
CA THR A 107 -6.59 0.52 10.93
C THR A 107 -6.69 -0.99 10.98
N ILE A 108 -6.65 -1.66 9.83
CA ILE A 108 -6.82 -3.11 9.72
C ILE A 108 -5.89 -3.72 8.67
N ALA A 109 -5.47 -4.96 8.90
CA ALA A 109 -4.97 -5.86 7.87
C ALA A 109 -6.11 -6.82 7.50
N PRO A 110 -6.73 -6.68 6.32
CA PRO A 110 -7.94 -7.44 5.99
C PRO A 110 -7.65 -8.93 5.80
N ASN A 111 -8.58 -9.79 6.25
CA ASN A 111 -8.58 -11.19 5.90
C ASN A 111 -9.01 -11.37 4.43
N VAL A 112 -8.42 -12.34 3.75
CA VAL A 112 -8.82 -12.72 2.38
C VAL A 112 -9.76 -13.93 2.45
N LEU A 113 -11.00 -13.75 1.97
CA LEU A 113 -11.97 -14.83 1.80
C LEU A 113 -12.18 -15.09 0.30
N VAL A 114 -11.91 -16.30 -0.14
CA VAL A 114 -12.09 -16.72 -1.53
C VAL A 114 -12.95 -17.98 -1.63
N ALA A 115 -13.62 -18.15 -2.77
CA ALA A 115 -14.45 -19.31 -3.05
C ALA A 115 -14.27 -19.74 -4.52
N TRP A 116 -14.39 -21.03 -4.77
CA TRP A 116 -14.39 -21.60 -6.11
C TRP A 116 -15.36 -22.79 -6.19
N LYS A 117 -15.73 -23.20 -7.41
CA LYS A 117 -16.58 -24.38 -7.59
C LYS A 117 -15.77 -25.65 -7.36
N THR A 118 -16.35 -26.66 -6.71
CA THR A 118 -15.72 -27.97 -6.45
C THR A 118 -15.25 -28.70 -7.72
N LYS A 119 -15.80 -28.36 -8.89
CA LYS A 119 -15.35 -28.89 -10.19
C LYS A 119 -14.01 -28.32 -10.66
N VAL A 120 -13.56 -27.20 -10.10
CA VAL A 120 -12.27 -26.59 -10.42
C VAL A 120 -11.21 -27.22 -9.53
N GLY A 121 -10.31 -27.99 -10.13
CA GLY A 121 -9.21 -28.67 -9.45
C GLY A 121 -7.92 -27.87 -9.49
N ASN A 122 -7.00 -28.20 -8.58
CA ASN A 122 -5.67 -27.58 -8.43
C ASN A 122 -5.69 -26.06 -8.18
N VAL A 123 -6.75 -25.55 -7.55
CA VAL A 123 -6.80 -24.17 -7.07
C VAL A 123 -5.87 -24.04 -5.85
N ARG A 124 -4.97 -23.06 -5.88
CA ARG A 124 -4.06 -22.75 -4.77
C ARG A 124 -4.27 -21.31 -4.32
N PRO A 125 -5.08 -21.04 -3.28
CA PRO A 125 -5.28 -19.67 -2.79
C PRO A 125 -3.97 -19.00 -2.35
N ALA A 126 -3.81 -17.72 -2.66
CA ALA A 126 -2.67 -16.90 -2.25
C ALA A 126 -3.12 -15.64 -1.49
N ILE A 127 -2.26 -15.18 -0.56
CA ILE A 127 -2.50 -13.94 0.20
C ILE A 127 -2.44 -12.72 -0.74
N LEU A 128 -1.55 -12.74 -1.74
CA LEU A 128 -1.44 -11.68 -2.73
C LEU A 128 -2.41 -11.90 -3.88
N ALA A 129 -2.87 -10.81 -4.48
CA ALA A 129 -3.63 -10.87 -5.72
C ALA A 129 -2.72 -11.29 -6.89
N PRO A 130 -3.23 -12.06 -7.87
CA PRO A 130 -4.56 -12.65 -7.93
C PRO A 130 -4.71 -13.87 -7.00
N HIS A 131 -5.65 -13.80 -6.06
CA HIS A 131 -5.77 -14.78 -4.98
C HIS A 131 -6.08 -16.21 -5.44
N LEU A 132 -6.73 -16.41 -6.60
CA LEU A 132 -7.25 -17.71 -7.02
C LEU A 132 -6.62 -18.27 -8.29
N TYR A 133 -5.91 -17.45 -9.07
CA TYR A 133 -5.51 -17.80 -10.44
C TYR A 133 -4.07 -17.39 -10.77
N TRP A 134 -3.22 -17.19 -9.77
CA TRP A 134 -1.78 -17.03 -10.01
C TRP A 134 -1.15 -18.27 -10.68
N ASN A 135 -1.76 -19.45 -10.49
CA ASN A 135 -1.39 -20.72 -11.13
C ASN A 135 -2.41 -21.16 -12.19
N ALA A 136 -2.93 -20.20 -12.99
CA ALA A 136 -4.01 -20.42 -13.95
C ALA A 136 -3.72 -21.58 -14.94
N GLU A 137 -2.46 -21.72 -15.34
CA GLU A 137 -1.94 -22.76 -16.25
C GLU A 137 -2.08 -24.19 -15.70
N GLU A 138 -2.21 -24.32 -14.37
CA GLU A 138 -2.35 -25.61 -13.73
C GLU A 138 -3.80 -25.91 -13.29
N LEU A 139 -4.74 -24.99 -13.54
CA LEU A 139 -6.15 -25.18 -13.17
C LEU A 139 -6.79 -26.24 -14.06
N THR A 140 -7.64 -27.08 -13.46
CA THR A 140 -8.38 -28.12 -14.17
C THR A 140 -9.87 -27.97 -13.96
N VAL A 141 -10.67 -28.42 -14.94
CA VAL A 141 -12.13 -28.51 -14.79
C VAL A 141 -12.53 -29.96 -14.99
N ARG A 142 -13.13 -30.57 -13.97
CA ARG A 142 -13.73 -31.90 -14.12
C ARG A 142 -14.95 -31.79 -15.03
N GLY A 143 -14.99 -32.62 -16.08
CA GLY A 143 -16.17 -32.82 -16.93
C GLY A 143 -17.35 -33.36 -16.12
N ARG A 144 -18.55 -33.30 -16.69
CA ARG A 144 -19.72 -34.00 -16.11
C ARG A 144 -19.53 -35.50 -16.15
#